data_AF-A0A2W7RVL2-F1
#
_entry.id   AF-A0A2W7RVL2-F1
#
_cell.length_a   1.000
_cell.length_b   1.000
_cell.length_c   1.000
_cell.angle_alpha   90.00
_cell.angle_beta   90.00
_cell.angle_gamma   90.00
#
_symmetry.space_group_name_H-M   'P 1'
#
loop_
_entity.id
_entity.type
_entity.pdbx_description
1 polymer ?
#
loop_
_entity_poly.entity_id
_entity_poly.type
_entity_poly.pdbx_seq_one_letter_code
_entity_poly.pdbx_strand_id
1 'polypeptide(L)'
;MKKIFIVLIIFTIGFAGKTMAQRGGFDPAQMKARQIEQLKSSNLNLTDVQMDSIVSINMDMMQQMRGMRDLSPDERMSKMKELNELRLKRWTAALNNDKALAQKVEDFYEQQRKQRMQNRGQQ
;
A
#
# COMPACT_ATOMS: atom_id res chain seq x y z
N MET A 1 -0.27 -3.93 -66.73
CA MET A 1 -1.23 -2.95 -67.30
C MET A 1 -2.63 -3.33 -66.86
N LYS A 2 -3.46 -2.30 -66.53
CA LYS A 2 -4.88 -2.36 -66.11
C LYS A 2 -5.04 -2.45 -64.58
N LYS A 3 -4.84 -1.32 -63.87
CA LYS A 3 -5.85 -0.31 -63.46
C LYS A 3 -6.83 -0.95 -62.44
N ILE A 4 -7.05 -0.48 -61.21
CA ILE A 4 -7.62 0.82 -60.79
C ILE A 4 -7.37 0.92 -59.26
N PHE A 5 -6.59 1.88 -58.78
CA PHE A 5 -6.99 3.05 -57.94
C PHE A 5 -7.86 2.70 -56.71
N ILE A 6 -7.29 2.80 -55.50
CA ILE A 6 -7.50 3.93 -54.55
C ILE A 6 -8.99 4.20 -54.35
N VAL A 7 -9.60 3.50 -53.38
CA VAL A 7 -10.90 3.88 -52.83
C VAL A 7 -10.89 3.59 -51.32
N LEU A 8 -11.03 4.66 -50.55
CA LEU A 8 -11.55 4.70 -49.17
C LEU A 8 -10.66 4.21 -48.02
N ILE A 9 -9.49 4.86 -47.91
CA ILE A 9 -9.12 5.50 -46.64
C ILE A 9 -10.26 6.48 -46.30
N ILE A 10 -11.21 6.10 -45.43
CA ILE A 10 -12.13 6.90 -44.58
C ILE A 10 -13.17 5.92 -44.00
N PHE A 11 -12.73 4.96 -43.19
CA PHE A 11 -13.62 4.26 -42.24
C PHE A 11 -12.85 3.79 -40.99
N THR A 12 -11.87 4.58 -40.55
CA THR A 12 -11.10 4.36 -39.32
C THR A 12 -11.36 5.48 -38.30
N ILE A 13 -12.53 6.11 -38.34
CA ILE A 13 -12.98 7.03 -37.30
C ILE A 13 -14.32 6.51 -36.79
N GLY A 14 -14.32 6.01 -35.57
CA GLY A 14 -15.56 5.76 -34.85
C GLY A 14 -15.70 4.39 -34.22
N PHE A 15 -14.68 3.89 -33.53
CA PHE A 15 -14.90 3.32 -32.19
C PHE A 15 -13.56 3.15 -31.44
N ALA A 16 -12.77 4.23 -31.37
CA ALA A 16 -11.90 4.43 -30.22
C ALA A 16 -12.78 4.81 -29.03
N GLY A 17 -13.68 3.90 -28.65
CA GLY A 17 -14.14 3.83 -27.28
C GLY A 17 -12.88 3.58 -26.47
N LYS A 18 -12.25 4.67 -26.01
CA LYS A 18 -11.54 4.62 -24.75
C LYS A 18 -12.62 4.24 -23.75
N THR A 19 -12.89 2.94 -23.63
CA THR A 19 -13.29 2.38 -22.36
C THR A 19 -12.21 2.89 -21.42
N MET A 20 -12.53 3.94 -20.68
CA MET A 20 -11.81 4.27 -19.47
C MET A 20 -12.10 3.10 -18.54
N ALA A 21 -11.44 1.97 -18.81
CA ALA A 21 -11.33 0.85 -17.90
C ALA A 21 -10.48 1.41 -16.77
N GLN A 22 -11.16 1.99 -15.78
CA GLN A 22 -10.72 2.27 -14.43
C GLN A 22 -9.20 2.44 -14.33
N ARG A 23 -8.70 3.59 -14.80
CA ARG A 23 -7.27 3.93 -14.83
C ARG A 23 -6.77 4.09 -13.40
N GLY A 24 -6.22 3.02 -12.84
CA GLY A 24 -5.63 3.01 -11.51
C GLY A 24 -5.31 1.61 -11.04
N GLY A 25 -4.45 0.89 -11.78
CA GLY A 25 -3.90 -0.38 -11.31
C GLY A 25 -3.15 -0.17 -10.01
N PHE A 26 -3.63 -0.78 -8.93
CA PHE A 26 -2.94 -0.86 -7.65
C PHE A 26 -1.75 -1.81 -7.81
N ASP A 27 -0.60 -1.28 -8.20
CA ASP A 27 0.63 -2.07 -8.31
C ASP A 27 1.24 -2.28 -6.91
N PRO A 28 1.25 -3.51 -6.37
CA PRO A 28 1.80 -3.80 -5.05
C PRO A 28 3.30 -3.48 -4.95
N ALA A 29 4.06 -3.63 -6.04
CA ALA A 29 5.49 -3.34 -6.06
C ALA A 29 5.74 -1.84 -5.94
N GLN A 30 5.00 -1.01 -6.69
CA GLN A 30 5.10 0.45 -6.57
C GLN A 30 4.72 0.94 -5.18
N MET A 31 3.69 0.35 -4.56
CA MET A 31 3.36 0.67 -3.18
C MET A 31 4.45 0.27 -2.18
N LYS A 32 5.09 -0.89 -2.40
CA LYS A 32 6.20 -1.34 -1.55
C LYS A 32 7.35 -0.33 -1.62
N ALA A 33 7.74 0.05 -2.85
CA ALA A 33 8.79 1.04 -3.09
C ALA A 33 8.49 2.37 -2.39
N ARG A 34 7.26 2.90 -2.52
CA ARG A 34 6.86 4.15 -1.84
C ARG A 34 6.93 4.06 -0.31
N GLN A 35 6.57 2.92 0.26
CA GLN A 35 6.66 2.73 1.71
C GLN A 35 8.10 2.61 2.19
N ILE A 36 8.97 1.97 1.39
CA ILE A 36 10.42 1.93 1.67
C ILE A 36 11.01 3.34 1.60
N GLU A 37 10.67 4.13 0.57
CA GLU A 37 11.12 5.53 0.45
C GLU A 37 10.70 6.38 1.65
N GLN A 38 9.48 6.18 2.17
CA GLN A 38 9.02 6.87 3.39
C GLN A 38 9.87 6.51 4.60
N LEU A 39 10.18 5.22 4.81
CA LEU A 39 11.05 4.80 5.90
C LEU A 39 12.48 5.31 5.71
N LYS A 40 12.97 5.34 4.48
CA LYS A 40 14.29 5.88 4.13
C LYS A 40 14.40 7.38 4.42
N SER A 41 13.29 8.11 4.26
CA SER A 41 13.20 9.54 4.61
C SER A 41 12.99 9.81 6.10
N SER A 42 12.80 8.76 6.91
CA SER A 42 12.62 8.90 8.36
C SER A 42 13.95 9.03 9.09
N ASN A 43 13.90 9.47 10.34
CA ASN A 43 15.05 9.52 11.26
C ASN A 43 15.32 8.19 11.98
N LEU A 44 14.74 7.07 11.51
CA LEU A 44 14.87 5.75 12.14
C LEU A 44 16.19 5.04 11.79
N ASN A 45 16.89 5.49 10.74
CA ASN A 45 18.18 4.95 10.28
C ASN A 45 18.17 3.42 10.09
N LEU A 46 17.09 2.90 9.53
CA LEU A 46 16.90 1.47 9.27
C LEU A 46 17.76 1.02 8.07
N THR A 47 18.25 -0.22 8.12
CA THR A 47 18.90 -0.84 6.95
C THR A 47 17.89 -1.20 5.87
N ASP A 48 18.33 -1.39 4.63
CA ASP A 48 17.45 -1.79 3.52
C ASP A 48 16.67 -3.08 3.83
N VAL A 49 17.31 -4.05 4.49
CA VAL A 49 16.68 -5.31 4.91
C VAL A 49 15.63 -5.09 5.99
N GLN A 50 15.89 -4.21 6.96
CA GLN A 50 14.93 -3.87 8.01
C GLN A 50 13.71 -3.13 7.44
N MET A 51 13.94 -2.17 6.53
CA MET A 51 12.86 -1.47 5.83
C MET A 51 12.00 -2.44 5.01
N ASP A 52 12.62 -3.32 4.23
CA ASP A 52 11.91 -4.32 3.42
C ASP A 52 11.05 -5.23 4.30
N SER A 53 11.60 -5.68 5.44
CA SER A 53 10.90 -6.53 6.40
C SER A 53 9.71 -5.82 7.03
N ILE A 54 9.88 -4.58 7.51
CA ILE A 54 8.81 -3.78 8.11
C ILE A 54 7.67 -3.58 7.11
N VAL A 55 7.99 -3.19 5.87
CA VAL A 55 6.97 -2.95 4.84
C VAL A 55 6.24 -4.24 4.48
N SER A 56 6.96 -5.36 4.34
CA SER A 56 6.37 -6.66 4.05
C SER A 56 5.42 -7.11 5.18
N ILE A 57 5.82 -6.95 6.44
CA ILE A 57 4.96 -7.20 7.61
C ILE A 57 3.69 -6.34 7.53
N ASN A 58 3.80 -5.07 7.18
CA ASN A 58 2.64 -4.18 7.07
C ASN A 58 1.68 -4.57 5.96
N MET A 59 2.21 -5.06 4.83
CA MET A 59 1.39 -5.60 3.75
C MET A 59 0.63 -6.85 4.20
N ASP A 60 1.29 -7.78 4.90
CA ASP A 60 0.64 -8.96 5.47
C ASP A 60 -0.49 -8.57 6.44
N MET A 61 -0.23 -7.61 7.34
CA MET A 61 -1.25 -7.13 8.27
C MET A 61 -2.43 -6.52 7.52
N MET A 62 -2.19 -5.74 6.47
CA MET A 62 -3.26 -5.17 5.63
C MET A 62 -4.11 -6.27 4.99
N GLN A 63 -3.52 -7.37 4.54
CA GLN A 63 -4.28 -8.50 3.99
C GLN A 63 -5.14 -9.17 5.06
N GLN A 64 -4.60 -9.41 6.26
CA GLN A 64 -5.37 -9.97 7.38
C GLN A 64 -6.55 -9.08 7.75
N MET A 65 -6.34 -7.76 7.74
CA MET A 65 -7.38 -6.76 8.00
C MET A 65 -8.50 -6.78 6.95
N ARG A 66 -8.18 -7.01 5.68
CA ARG A 66 -9.18 -7.17 4.62
C ARG A 66 -10.04 -8.42 4.83
N GLY A 67 -9.50 -9.47 5.43
CA GLY A 67 -10.23 -10.68 5.81
C GLY A 67 -11.16 -10.52 7.02
N MET A 68 -11.17 -9.36 7.69
CA MET A 68 -12.03 -9.09 8.85
C MET A 68 -13.34 -8.37 8.50
N ARG A 69 -13.69 -8.27 7.21
CA ARG A 69 -14.87 -7.53 6.74
C ARG A 69 -16.17 -8.15 7.23
N ASP A 70 -16.24 -9.47 7.27
CA ASP A 70 -17.46 -10.21 7.61
C ASP A 70 -17.62 -10.46 9.12
N LEU A 71 -16.64 -10.06 9.92
CA LEU A 71 -16.69 -10.19 11.38
C LEU A 71 -17.66 -9.17 12.00
N SER A 72 -18.30 -9.57 13.10
CA SER A 72 -19.06 -8.65 13.94
C SER A 72 -18.18 -7.54 14.52
N PRO A 73 -18.75 -6.42 15.00
CA PRO A 73 -17.95 -5.32 15.58
C PRO A 73 -17.03 -5.77 16.72
N ASP A 74 -17.51 -6.64 17.61
CA ASP A 74 -16.77 -7.10 18.78
C ASP A 74 -15.62 -8.05 18.39
N GLU A 75 -15.89 -9.01 17.49
CA GLU A 75 -14.87 -9.90 16.95
C GLU A 75 -13.81 -9.12 16.17
N ARG A 76 -14.23 -8.11 15.41
CA ARG A 76 -13.31 -7.22 14.69
C ARG A 76 -12.42 -6.45 15.67
N MET A 77 -12.96 -5.93 16.76
CA MET A 77 -12.17 -5.20 17.76
C MET A 77 -11.15 -6.10 18.45
N SER A 78 -11.55 -7.30 18.87
CA SER A 78 -10.66 -8.30 19.47
C SER A 78 -9.53 -8.68 18.51
N LYS A 79 -9.87 -9.04 17.27
CA LYS A 79 -8.87 -9.45 16.27
C LYS A 79 -7.97 -8.31 15.82
N MET A 80 -8.46 -7.07 15.81
CA MET A 80 -7.63 -5.87 15.58
C MET A 80 -6.54 -5.73 16.64
N LYS A 81 -6.88 -5.95 17.92
CA LYS A 81 -5.92 -5.89 19.02
C LYS A 81 -4.84 -6.96 18.84
N GLU A 82 -5.25 -8.20 18.57
CA GLU A 82 -4.33 -9.32 18.29
C GLU A 82 -3.39 -9.03 17.12
N LEU A 83 -3.90 -8.46 16.03
CA LEU A 83 -3.09 -8.10 14.86
C LEU A 83 -2.07 -7.00 15.18
N ASN A 84 -2.45 -6.00 15.99
CA ASN A 84 -1.51 -4.96 16.41
C ASN A 84 -0.38 -5.53 17.28
N GLU A 85 -0.71 -6.42 18.22
CA GLU A 85 0.29 -7.11 19.05
C GLU A 85 1.20 -8.01 18.19
N LEU A 86 0.61 -8.77 17.26
CA LEU A 86 1.36 -9.59 16.31
C LEU A 86 2.30 -8.75 15.44
N ARG A 87 1.83 -7.59 14.96
CA ARG A 87 2.62 -6.67 14.15
C ARG A 87 3.83 -6.16 14.93
N LEU A 88 3.61 -5.67 16.15
CA LEU A 88 4.70 -5.18 17.01
C LEU A 88 5.72 -6.29 17.31
N LYS A 89 5.25 -7.52 17.57
CA LYS A 89 6.11 -8.69 17.76
C LYS A 89 6.95 -9.00 16.52
N ARG A 90 6.35 -8.98 15.32
CA ARG A 90 7.07 -9.23 14.05
C ARG A 90 8.06 -8.11 13.72
N TRP A 91 7.71 -6.84 13.97
CA TRP A 91 8.65 -5.73 13.83
C TRP A 91 9.84 -5.87 14.78
N THR A 92 9.59 -6.16 16.06
CA THR A 92 10.65 -6.39 17.04
C THR A 92 11.62 -7.48 16.58
N ALA A 93 11.12 -8.61 16.07
CA ALA A 93 11.96 -9.68 15.54
C ALA A 93 12.78 -9.22 14.31
N ALA A 94 12.17 -8.49 13.38
CA ALA A 94 12.84 -7.95 12.19
C ALA A 94 13.92 -6.89 12.52
N LEU A 95 13.81 -6.27 13.69
CA LEU A 95 14.73 -5.25 14.21
C LEU A 95 15.71 -5.84 15.22
N ASN A 96 16.10 -7.11 15.05
CA ASN A 96 17.07 -7.80 15.90
C ASN A 96 16.68 -7.81 17.39
N ASN A 97 15.38 -7.89 17.68
CA ASN A 97 14.79 -7.82 19.02
C ASN A 97 14.96 -6.46 19.74
N ASP A 98 15.28 -5.39 19.02
CA ASP A 98 15.29 -4.03 19.56
C ASP A 98 13.85 -3.50 19.72
N LYS A 99 13.33 -3.63 20.95
CA LYS A 99 11.99 -3.14 21.31
C LYS A 99 11.88 -1.62 21.23
N ALA A 100 12.94 -0.89 21.54
CA ALA A 100 12.91 0.57 21.52
C ALA A 100 12.82 1.08 20.08
N LEU A 101 13.57 0.45 19.16
CA LEU A 101 13.47 0.76 17.73
C LEU A 101 12.12 0.34 17.15
N ALA A 102 11.57 -0.81 17.56
CA ALA A 102 10.23 -1.22 17.17
C ALA A 102 9.14 -0.22 17.61
N GLN A 103 9.26 0.33 18.83
CA GLN A 103 8.36 1.38 19.31
C GLN A 103 8.49 2.66 18.48
N LYS A 104 9.71 3.09 18.13
CA LYS A 104 9.92 4.26 17.26
C LYS A 104 9.29 4.07 15.87
N VAL A 105 9.33 2.85 15.33
CA VAL A 105 8.67 2.51 14.06
C VAL A 105 7.15 2.60 14.20
N GLU A 106 6.59 2.13 15.32
CA GLU A 106 5.17 2.29 15.62
C GLU A 106 4.78 3.78 15.68
N ASP A 107 5.52 4.58 16.44
CA ASP A 107 5.28 6.01 16.59
C ASP A 107 5.33 6.73 15.24
N PHE A 108 6.27 6.38 14.37
CA PHE A 108 6.37 6.90 13.01
C PHE A 108 5.08 6.65 12.20
N TYR A 109 4.56 5.42 12.23
CA TYR A 109 3.33 5.09 11.51
C TYR A 109 2.08 5.72 12.15
N GLU A 110 2.05 5.87 13.47
CA GLU A 110 0.98 6.60 14.16
C GLU A 110 0.96 8.08 13.78
N GLN A 111 2.12 8.72 13.74
CA GLN A 111 2.24 10.13 13.32
C GLN A 111 1.74 10.29 11.88
N GLN A 112 2.16 9.42 10.96
CA GLN A 112 1.61 9.44 9.61
C GLN A 112 0.09 9.26 9.58
N ARG A 113 -0.46 8.35 10.40
CA ARG A 113 -1.91 8.16 10.49
C ARG A 113 -2.61 9.42 10.98
N LYS A 114 -2.09 10.07 12.01
CA LYS A 114 -2.61 11.34 12.56
C LYS A 114 -2.56 12.45 11.50
N GLN A 115 -1.44 12.62 10.80
CA GLN A 115 -1.30 13.59 9.71
C GLN A 115 -2.33 13.36 8.59
N ARG A 116 -2.52 12.09 8.17
CA ARG A 116 -3.55 11.74 7.18
C ARG A 116 -4.97 12.05 7.66
N MET A 117 -5.25 11.88 8.95
CA MET A 117 -6.57 12.21 9.52
C MET A 117 -6.79 13.72 9.59
N GLN A 118 -5.77 14.47 10.01
CA GLN A 118 -5.81 15.94 10.06
C GLN A 118 -6.04 16.53 8.67
N ASN A 119 -5.30 16.06 7.66
CA ASN A 119 -5.44 16.54 6.28
C ASN A 119 -6.81 16.20 5.66
N ARG A 120 -7.50 15.16 6.16
CA ARG A 120 -8.87 14.81 5.74
C ARG A 120 -9.95 15.63 6.43
N GLY A 121 -9.68 16.14 7.63
CA GLY A 121 -10.61 17.01 8.35
C GLY A 121 -10.52 18.49 7.98
N GLN A 122 -9.52 18.87 7.16
CA GLN A 122 -9.33 20.22 6.62
C GLN A 122 -9.84 20.37 5.17
N GLN A 123 -10.40 19.30 4.59
CA GLN A 123 -11.11 19.30 3.30
C GLN A 123 -12.62 19.22 3.55
#